data_AF-A0A1L7VZF1-F1
#
_entry.id   AF-A0A1L7VZF1-F1
#
_cell.length_a   1.000
_cell.length_b   1.000
_cell.length_c   1.000
_cell.angle_alpha   90.00
_cell.angle_beta   90.00
_cell.angle_gamma   90.00
#
_symmetry.space_group_name_H-M   'P 1'
#
loop_
_entity.id
_entity.type
_entity.pdbx_description
1 polymer ?
#
loop_
_entity_poly.entity_id
_entity_poly.type
_entity_poly.pdbx_seq_one_letter_code
_entity_poly.pdbx_strand_id
1 'polypeptide(L)'
;MDPLSSVGLASNILQFVEFSVKLVSKGVEIYSSTDGAPVQHADLRASLDNLRELAAPFRQRKNLRLSRDPDEIRIVQTAIACNETAHDLQDALDGLVATPHSMTSSVLKALQSVWVQGKIDYMVGRLEGYRSDLQLMMINAVLNRQSFLQRSIDTLKKSNNDELGIKSDVMLARVQDLKDELRDILHAPQHSRPGRDKLGELYAEAQEIAKATDMLRSSRFHRMTLRRHNVADRHLTTLEWAYEKHHEGQRLHFREWLERGKGVYWVTGNAGFGKSTLMKFVYLDPRTKQYLRSWAGQQQNLVMADFFFWKPGAELERSQSGLLRSLLYEVLRQMPAIMPRVLGARWDDWITDQPWTLSELQEIFRLVSEKSRTSSHPDIKFCFFVDGLDEYMGQSHEIAQAVQELSDTPNIKLCVSSRLWNTFEAAFGHDEKALLRMNEHNRGHPEICA
;
A
#
# COMPACT_ATOMS: atom_id res chain seq x y z
N MET A 1 14.85 -17.96 6.76
CA MET A 1 13.44 -17.56 6.99
C MET A 1 13.03 -16.63 5.86
N ASP A 2 11.73 -16.50 5.58
CA ASP A 2 11.27 -15.38 4.76
C ASP A 2 11.31 -14.10 5.64
N PRO A 3 11.72 -12.92 5.13
CA PRO A 3 11.87 -11.71 5.94
C PRO A 3 10.58 -11.24 6.64
N LEU A 4 9.40 -11.63 6.13
CA LEU A 4 8.12 -11.40 6.80
C LEU A 4 8.01 -12.20 8.11
N SER A 5 8.62 -13.39 8.18
CA SER A 5 8.71 -14.18 9.42
C SER A 5 9.61 -13.52 10.46
N SER A 6 10.72 -12.90 10.03
CA SER A 6 11.64 -12.15 10.90
C SER A 6 10.98 -10.88 11.46
N VAL A 7 10.22 -10.16 10.62
CA VAL A 7 9.45 -8.96 11.01
C VAL A 7 8.26 -9.30 11.91
N GLY A 8 7.53 -10.37 11.60
CA GLY A 8 6.43 -10.86 12.43
C GLY A 8 6.92 -11.32 13.80
N LEU A 9 8.04 -12.04 13.85
CA LEU A 9 8.71 -12.42 15.09
C LEU A 9 9.07 -11.19 15.93
N ALA A 10 9.73 -10.20 15.32
CA ALA A 10 10.14 -9.00 16.03
C ALA A 10 8.95 -8.14 16.48
N SER A 11 7.86 -8.08 15.70
CA SER A 11 6.60 -7.42 16.13
C SER A 11 5.98 -8.11 17.36
N ASN A 12 5.94 -9.45 17.37
CA ASN A 12 5.45 -10.20 18.53
C ASN A 12 6.31 -9.94 19.77
N ILE A 13 7.63 -9.78 19.60
CA ILE A 13 8.55 -9.48 20.70
C ILE A 13 8.32 -8.07 21.24
N LEU A 14 8.10 -7.10 20.35
CA LEU A 14 7.78 -5.73 20.76
C LEU A 14 6.47 -5.70 21.57
N GLN A 15 5.45 -6.42 21.13
CA GLN A 15 4.17 -6.53 21.85
C GLN A 15 4.36 -7.20 23.22
N PHE A 16 5.15 -8.27 23.28
CA PHE A 16 5.49 -8.96 24.51
C PHE A 16 6.24 -8.04 25.50
N VAL A 17 7.24 -7.30 25.04
CA VAL A 17 8.01 -6.37 25.88
C VAL A 17 7.10 -5.25 26.39
N GLU A 18 6.24 -4.70 25.53
CA GLU A 18 5.31 -3.65 25.94
C GLU A 18 4.33 -4.12 27.02
N PHE A 19 3.78 -5.32 26.84
CA PHE A 19 2.90 -5.91 27.82
C PHE A 19 3.64 -6.23 29.13
N SER A 20 4.88 -6.74 29.06
CA SER A 20 5.74 -7.01 30.23
C SER A 20 6.02 -5.76 31.05
N VAL A 21 6.37 -4.65 30.39
CA VAL A 21 6.65 -3.38 31.06
C VAL A 21 5.40 -2.83 31.74
N LYS A 22 4.23 -2.89 31.07
CA LYS A 22 2.94 -2.49 31.67
C LYS A 22 2.57 -3.37 32.85
N LEU A 23 2.77 -4.68 32.74
CA LEU A 23 2.50 -5.65 33.78
C LEU A 23 3.34 -5.41 35.03
N VAL A 24 4.64 -5.19 34.84
CA VAL A 24 5.56 -4.87 35.93
C VAL A 24 5.15 -3.56 36.59
N SER A 25 4.94 -2.49 35.82
CA SER A 25 4.54 -1.18 36.36
C SER A 25 3.30 -1.31 37.26
N LYS A 26 2.29 -2.07 36.81
CA LYS A 26 1.07 -2.35 37.58
C LYS A 26 1.34 -3.21 38.82
N GLY A 27 2.23 -4.21 38.73
CA GLY A 27 2.62 -5.06 39.86
C GLY A 27 3.38 -4.29 40.95
N VAL A 28 4.26 -3.37 40.55
CA VAL A 28 5.00 -2.47 41.44
C VAL A 28 4.04 -1.53 42.17
N GLU A 29 3.08 -0.93 41.45
CA GLU A 29 2.05 -0.06 42.01
C GLU A 29 1.23 -0.79 43.09
N ILE A 30 0.76 -2.01 42.79
CA ILE A 30 0.00 -2.85 43.73
C ILE A 30 0.82 -3.17 44.98
N TYR A 31 2.10 -3.52 44.84
CA TYR A 31 2.95 -3.90 45.98
C TYR A 31 3.38 -2.68 46.82
N SER A 32 3.51 -1.51 46.20
CA SER A 32 3.81 -0.25 46.90
C SER A 32 2.59 0.32 47.66
N SER A 33 1.37 -0.14 47.34
CA SER A 33 0.16 0.27 48.02
C SER A 33 -0.04 -0.49 49.33
N THR A 34 -0.34 0.22 50.43
CA THR A 34 -0.42 -0.32 51.80
C THR A 34 -1.53 -1.36 52.05
N ASP A 35 -2.43 -1.58 51.09
CA ASP A 35 -3.63 -2.42 51.24
C ASP A 35 -3.74 -3.52 50.15
N GLY A 36 -2.61 -4.06 49.67
CA GLY A 36 -2.51 -5.09 48.62
C GLY A 36 -3.63 -6.14 48.63
N ALA A 37 -4.70 -5.87 47.89
CA ALA A 37 -5.97 -6.57 48.04
C ALA A 37 -5.98 -7.86 47.18
N PRO A 38 -6.68 -8.93 47.60
CA PRO A 38 -6.77 -10.19 46.86
C PRO A 38 -7.24 -10.05 45.39
N VAL A 39 -8.07 -9.03 45.11
CA VAL A 39 -8.59 -8.70 43.77
C VAL A 39 -7.47 -8.22 42.83
N GLN A 40 -6.53 -7.42 43.34
CA GLN A 40 -5.40 -6.92 42.55
C GLN A 40 -4.40 -8.04 42.19
N HIS A 41 -4.29 -9.06 43.05
CA HIS A 41 -3.50 -10.27 42.76
C HIS A 41 -4.14 -11.17 41.68
N ALA A 42 -5.47 -11.21 41.58
CA ALA A 42 -6.18 -11.94 40.52
C ALA A 42 -6.00 -11.27 39.14
N ASP A 43 -6.07 -9.94 39.08
CA ASP A 43 -5.80 -9.17 37.85
C ASP A 43 -4.35 -9.32 37.38
N LEU A 44 -3.40 -9.37 38.32
CA LEU A 44 -1.99 -9.60 38.01
C LEU A 44 -1.76 -11.01 37.46
N ARG A 45 -2.44 -12.03 38.00
CA ARG A 45 -2.41 -13.41 37.48
C ARG A 45 -3.01 -13.52 36.09
N ALA A 46 -4.18 -12.94 35.84
CA ALA A 46 -4.78 -12.93 34.50
C ALA A 46 -3.88 -12.24 33.47
N SER A 47 -3.20 -11.17 33.87
CA SER A 47 -2.24 -10.48 33.02
C SER A 47 -0.96 -11.32 32.81
N LEU A 48 -0.47 -12.04 33.83
CA LEU A 48 0.62 -13.02 33.68
C LEU A 48 0.26 -14.15 32.71
N ASP A 49 -0.99 -14.61 32.70
CA ASP A 49 -1.45 -15.64 31.76
C ASP A 49 -1.51 -15.11 30.32
N ASN A 50 -1.97 -13.87 30.11
CA ASN A 50 -1.88 -13.21 28.79
C ASN A 50 -0.42 -13.05 28.32
N LEU A 51 0.49 -12.72 29.25
CA LEU A 51 1.92 -12.66 28.97
C LEU A 51 2.47 -14.04 28.55
N ARG A 52 2.00 -15.12 29.17
CA ARG A 52 2.38 -16.50 28.82
C ARG A 52 1.87 -16.89 27.43
N GLU A 53 0.67 -16.48 27.05
CA GLU A 53 0.13 -16.71 25.70
C GLU A 53 0.94 -15.95 24.64
N LEU A 54 1.24 -14.67 24.88
CA LEU A 54 2.12 -13.87 24.01
C LEU A 54 3.53 -14.47 23.91
N ALA A 55 3.99 -15.16 24.97
CA ALA A 55 5.30 -15.82 24.99
C ALA A 55 5.32 -17.22 24.33
N ALA A 56 4.16 -17.85 24.13
CA ALA A 56 4.06 -19.25 23.72
C ALA A 56 4.74 -19.56 22.36
N PRO A 57 4.65 -18.69 21.32
CA PRO A 57 5.36 -18.90 20.06
C PRO A 57 6.89 -18.95 20.20
N PHE A 58 7.47 -18.30 21.23
CA PHE A 58 8.91 -18.23 21.44
C PHE A 58 9.51 -19.48 22.11
N ARG A 59 8.67 -20.33 22.72
CA ARG A 59 9.12 -21.57 23.41
C ARG A 59 9.61 -22.65 22.44
N GLN A 60 9.19 -22.60 21.17
CA GLN A 60 9.58 -23.56 20.14
C GLN A 60 10.91 -23.16 19.47
N ARG A 61 12.02 -23.36 20.20
CA ARG A 61 13.42 -23.04 19.79
C ARG A 61 13.88 -23.58 18.42
N LYS A 62 13.14 -24.49 17.77
CA LYS A 62 13.62 -25.26 16.61
C LYS A 62 13.53 -24.54 15.26
N ASN A 63 12.76 -23.46 15.11
CA ASN A 63 12.55 -22.81 13.81
C ASN A 63 13.41 -21.55 13.56
N LEU A 64 14.19 -21.09 14.55
CA LEU A 64 14.89 -19.79 14.50
C LEU A 64 16.27 -19.82 13.84
N ARG A 65 16.85 -21.00 13.61
CA ARG A 65 18.19 -21.16 13.03
C ARG A 65 18.04 -21.63 11.60
N LEU A 66 18.14 -20.73 10.60
CA LEU A 66 18.41 -21.00 9.17
C LEU A 66 18.33 -19.69 8.33
N SER A 67 18.91 -18.58 8.81
CA SER A 67 19.13 -17.40 7.94
C SER A 67 20.63 -17.17 7.70
N ARG A 68 20.96 -16.74 6.48
CA ARG A 68 22.31 -16.35 6.04
C ARG A 68 22.52 -14.83 6.07
N ASP A 69 21.49 -14.05 6.40
CA ASP A 69 21.56 -12.60 6.47
C ASP A 69 22.06 -12.16 7.86
N PRO A 70 23.18 -11.40 7.96
CA PRO A 70 23.71 -10.89 9.23
C PRO A 70 22.72 -10.07 10.05
N ASP A 71 21.83 -9.30 9.42
CA ASP A 71 20.85 -8.48 10.12
C ASP A 71 19.72 -9.34 10.69
N GLU A 72 19.25 -10.35 9.95
CA GLU A 72 18.27 -11.31 10.46
C GLU A 72 18.83 -12.16 11.61
N ILE A 73 20.10 -12.57 11.53
CA ILE A 73 20.77 -13.30 12.60
C ILE A 73 20.77 -12.48 13.89
N ARG A 74 21.10 -11.19 13.80
CA ARG A 74 21.11 -10.29 14.96
C ARG A 74 19.70 -10.04 15.52
N ILE A 75 18.67 -9.96 14.68
CA ILE A 75 17.26 -9.84 15.11
C ILE A 75 16.88 -11.10 15.91
N VAL A 76 17.21 -12.28 15.37
CA VAL A 76 16.96 -13.57 16.03
C VAL A 76 17.73 -13.71 17.34
N GLN A 77 18.99 -13.25 17.41
CA GLN A 77 19.78 -13.29 18.64
C GLN A 77 19.19 -12.37 19.72
N THR A 78 18.81 -11.14 19.34
CA THR A 78 18.18 -10.17 20.25
C THR A 78 16.82 -10.70 20.73
N ALA A 79 16.08 -11.37 19.85
CA ALA A 79 14.85 -12.07 20.17
C ALA A 79 15.04 -13.18 21.21
N ILE A 80 16.08 -14.00 21.06
CA ILE A 80 16.41 -15.07 22.02
C ILE A 80 16.76 -14.48 23.39
N ALA A 81 17.62 -13.45 23.43
CA ALA A 81 18.01 -12.79 24.68
C ALA A 81 16.82 -12.10 25.39
N CYS A 82 15.90 -11.53 24.60
CA CYS A 82 14.65 -10.97 25.10
C CYS A 82 13.77 -12.07 25.74
N ASN A 83 13.66 -13.24 25.09
CA ASN A 83 12.88 -14.36 25.61
C ASN A 83 13.49 -14.98 26.88
N GLU A 84 14.81 -14.99 27.03
CA GLU A 84 15.46 -15.44 28.26
C GLU A 84 15.18 -14.46 29.42
N THR A 85 15.31 -13.16 29.18
CA THR A 85 15.03 -12.12 30.20
C THR A 85 13.54 -12.07 30.57
N ALA A 86 12.67 -12.34 29.60
CA ALA A 86 11.24 -12.50 29.80
C ALA A 86 10.88 -13.65 30.76
N HIS A 87 11.57 -14.78 30.63
CA HIS A 87 11.40 -15.93 31.51
C HIS A 87 11.84 -15.61 32.94
N ASP A 88 13.01 -14.99 33.09
CA ASP A 88 13.52 -14.57 34.40
C ASP A 88 12.56 -13.58 35.10
N LEU A 89 11.90 -12.71 34.32
CA LEU A 89 10.89 -11.80 34.82
C LEU A 89 9.61 -12.53 35.24
N GLN A 90 9.15 -13.50 34.45
CA GLN A 90 8.00 -14.35 34.81
C GLN A 90 8.26 -15.11 36.11
N ASP A 91 9.42 -15.75 36.25
CA ASP A 91 9.80 -16.48 37.46
C ASP A 91 9.86 -15.57 38.69
N ALA A 92 10.39 -14.35 38.53
CA ALA A 92 10.43 -13.36 39.60
C ALA A 92 9.02 -12.90 40.03
N LEU A 93 8.11 -12.70 39.07
CA LEU A 93 6.72 -12.32 39.34
C LEU A 93 5.91 -13.48 39.95
N ASP A 94 6.09 -14.72 39.48
CA ASP A 94 5.46 -15.91 40.07
C ASP A 94 5.92 -16.12 41.52
N GLY A 95 7.21 -15.90 41.81
CA GLY A 95 7.76 -15.95 43.16
C GLY A 95 7.14 -14.93 44.13
N LEU A 96 6.74 -13.76 43.64
CA LEU A 96 6.03 -12.75 44.43
C LEU A 96 4.58 -13.16 44.71
N VAL A 97 3.91 -13.79 43.75
CA VAL A 97 2.49 -14.18 43.84
C VAL A 97 2.27 -15.49 44.63
N ALA A 98 3.30 -16.33 44.76
CA ALA A 98 3.25 -17.65 45.38
C ALA A 98 3.49 -17.66 46.90
N THR A 99 3.40 -16.53 47.62
CA THR A 99 3.57 -16.47 49.09
C THR A 99 2.28 -16.11 49.83
N PRO A 100 1.37 -17.06 50.11
CA PRO A 100 0.08 -16.74 50.71
C PRO A 100 0.14 -16.56 52.23
N HIS A 101 1.03 -17.24 52.97
CA HIS A 101 0.96 -17.28 54.44
C HIS A 101 2.31 -17.48 55.13
N SER A 102 2.94 -16.40 55.60
CA SER A 102 3.76 -16.46 56.83
C SER A 102 3.91 -15.05 57.42
N MET A 103 3.52 -14.90 58.68
CA MET A 103 3.47 -13.66 59.47
C MET A 103 4.75 -13.49 60.32
N THR A 104 5.92 -13.76 59.74
CA THR A 104 7.18 -13.42 60.41
C THR A 104 8.07 -12.66 59.44
N SER A 105 8.43 -11.45 59.86
CA SER A 105 9.30 -10.44 59.24
C SER A 105 8.73 -9.63 58.06
N SER A 106 7.83 -8.70 58.37
CA SER A 106 7.49 -7.55 57.50
C SER A 106 8.72 -6.78 56.98
N VAL A 107 9.82 -6.75 57.76
CA VAL A 107 11.10 -6.15 57.36
C VAL A 107 11.84 -6.99 56.30
N LEU A 108 11.89 -8.32 56.44
CA LEU A 108 12.49 -9.17 55.40
C LEU A 108 11.62 -9.19 54.14
N LYS A 109 10.30 -9.06 54.25
CA LYS A 109 9.41 -8.89 53.10
C LYS A 109 9.61 -7.55 52.39
N ALA A 110 9.77 -6.46 53.15
CA ALA A 110 10.11 -5.14 52.57
C ALA A 110 11.51 -5.13 51.93
N LEU A 111 12.50 -5.78 52.54
CA LEU A 111 13.85 -5.92 51.97
C LEU A 111 13.87 -6.84 50.75
N GLN A 112 13.13 -7.96 50.79
CA GLN A 112 12.95 -8.87 49.66
C GLN A 112 12.19 -8.17 48.53
N SER A 113 11.18 -7.36 48.86
CA SER A 113 10.47 -6.52 47.89
C SER A 113 11.40 -5.52 47.22
N VAL A 114 12.20 -4.76 47.97
CA VAL A 114 13.13 -3.78 47.40
C VAL A 114 14.22 -4.48 46.56
N TRP A 115 14.71 -5.65 46.98
CA TRP A 115 15.68 -6.43 46.22
C TRP A 115 15.10 -7.05 44.94
N VAL A 116 13.88 -7.59 45.03
CA VAL A 116 13.14 -8.11 43.87
C VAL A 116 12.73 -6.97 42.94
N GLN A 117 12.38 -5.79 43.48
CA GLN A 117 12.08 -4.57 42.74
C GLN A 117 13.30 -4.14 41.92
N GLY A 118 14.48 -4.06 42.52
CA GLY A 118 15.71 -3.73 41.78
C GLY A 118 16.06 -4.77 40.71
N LYS A 119 15.81 -6.07 40.96
CA LYS A 119 15.98 -7.12 39.94
C LYS A 119 14.96 -6.98 38.81
N ILE A 120 13.71 -6.68 39.14
CA ILE A 120 12.61 -6.44 38.19
C ILE A 120 12.90 -5.20 37.35
N ASP A 121 13.30 -4.08 37.95
CA ASP A 121 13.66 -2.83 37.26
C ASP A 121 14.84 -3.04 36.31
N TYR A 122 15.84 -3.83 36.74
CA TYR A 122 16.96 -4.22 35.87
C TYR A 122 16.51 -5.07 34.67
N MET A 123 15.62 -6.05 34.89
CA MET A 123 15.08 -6.89 33.81
C MET A 123 14.21 -6.07 32.85
N VAL A 124 13.39 -5.15 33.36
CA VAL A 124 12.61 -4.20 32.56
C VAL A 124 13.51 -3.31 31.73
N GLY A 125 14.54 -2.70 32.33
CA GLY A 125 15.50 -1.87 31.60
C GLY A 125 16.23 -2.63 30.50
N ARG A 126 16.56 -3.92 30.72
CA ARG A 126 17.12 -4.79 29.67
C ARG A 126 16.11 -5.09 28.56
N LEU A 127 14.86 -5.38 28.89
CA LEU A 127 13.80 -5.61 27.90
C LEU A 127 13.54 -4.35 27.06
N GLU A 128 13.58 -3.16 27.66
CA GLU A 128 13.49 -1.88 26.97
C GLU A 128 14.70 -1.60 26.06
N GLY A 129 15.90 -2.00 26.48
CA GLY A 129 17.09 -2.01 25.64
C GLY A 129 16.91 -2.90 24.40
N TYR A 130 16.44 -4.14 24.58
CA TYR A 130 16.15 -5.06 23.47
C TYR A 130 15.06 -4.54 22.54
N ARG A 131 14.01 -3.91 23.08
CA ARG A 131 12.99 -3.23 22.27
C ARG A 131 13.61 -2.19 21.35
N SER A 132 14.46 -1.32 21.90
CA SER A 132 15.08 -0.24 21.15
C SER A 132 15.99 -0.78 20.05
N ASP A 133 16.80 -1.79 20.36
CA ASP A 133 17.66 -2.45 19.39
C ASP A 133 16.84 -3.13 18.28
N LEU A 134 15.79 -3.87 18.63
CA LEU A 134 14.90 -4.53 17.66
C LEU A 134 14.22 -3.53 16.73
N GLN A 135 13.65 -2.43 17.26
CA GLN A 135 13.02 -1.40 16.44
C GLN A 135 14.00 -0.81 15.43
N LEU A 136 15.19 -0.45 15.88
CA LEU A 136 16.22 0.14 15.03
C LEU A 136 16.74 -0.85 13.97
N MET A 137 16.87 -2.13 14.31
CA MET A 137 17.20 -3.18 13.36
C MET A 137 16.10 -3.42 12.32
N MET A 138 14.83 -3.38 12.72
CA MET A 138 13.70 -3.54 11.80
C MET A 138 13.55 -2.35 10.86
N ILE A 139 13.72 -1.11 11.37
CA ILE A 139 13.73 0.09 10.53
C ILE A 139 14.87 -0.06 9.49
N ASN A 140 16.07 -0.47 9.92
CA ASN A 140 17.19 -0.72 8.99
C ASN A 140 16.84 -1.79 7.93
N ALA A 141 16.23 -2.91 8.32
CA ALA A 141 15.85 -3.98 7.40
C ALA A 141 14.78 -3.52 6.38
N VAL A 142 13.77 -2.77 6.82
CA VAL A 142 12.74 -2.18 5.95
C VAL A 142 13.37 -1.23 4.94
N LEU A 143 14.22 -0.33 5.41
CA LEU A 143 14.84 0.69 4.58
C LEU A 143 15.83 0.10 3.56
N ASN A 144 16.61 -0.92 3.94
CA ASN A 144 17.51 -1.62 3.03
C ASN A 144 16.75 -2.42 1.93
N ARG A 145 15.49 -2.80 2.17
CA ARG A 145 14.65 -3.57 1.23
C ARG A 145 14.04 -2.71 0.10
N GLN A 146 14.20 -1.38 0.14
CA GLN A 146 13.55 -0.45 -0.80
C GLN A 146 14.20 -0.36 -2.19
N SER A 147 15.17 -1.21 -2.50
CA SER A 147 15.67 -1.37 -3.87
C SER A 147 14.54 -1.63 -4.88
N PHE A 148 13.43 -2.27 -4.46
CA PHE A 148 12.25 -2.46 -5.30
C PHE A 148 11.45 -1.17 -5.59
N LEU A 149 11.20 -0.32 -4.57
CA LEU A 149 10.56 0.99 -4.77
C LEU A 149 11.43 1.86 -5.67
N GLN A 150 12.73 1.93 -5.36
CA GLN A 150 13.71 2.69 -6.12
C GLN A 150 13.73 2.23 -7.59
N ARG A 151 13.82 0.92 -7.85
CA ARG A 151 13.81 0.37 -9.23
C ARG A 151 12.49 0.56 -9.95
N SER A 152 11.36 0.40 -9.26
CA SER A 152 10.03 0.63 -9.86
C SER A 152 9.89 2.08 -10.32
N ILE A 153 10.49 3.00 -9.57
CA ILE A 153 10.45 4.43 -9.86
C ILE A 153 11.53 4.85 -10.87
N ASP A 154 12.73 4.27 -10.82
CA ASP A 154 13.76 4.49 -11.86
C ASP A 154 13.28 4.01 -13.24
N THR A 155 12.47 2.94 -13.27
CA THR A 155 11.78 2.47 -14.48
C THR A 155 10.72 3.50 -14.95
N LEU A 156 10.10 4.24 -14.04
CA LEU A 156 9.09 5.27 -14.32
C LEU A 156 9.71 6.63 -14.71
N LYS A 157 10.83 7.04 -14.10
CA LYS A 157 11.60 8.23 -14.49
C LYS A 157 12.07 8.16 -15.95
N LYS A 158 12.29 6.94 -16.45
CA LYS A 158 12.61 6.68 -17.86
C LYS A 158 11.36 6.64 -18.77
N SER A 159 10.16 6.60 -18.22
CA SER A 159 8.91 6.32 -18.94
C SER A 159 7.92 7.51 -19.00
N ASN A 160 8.07 8.56 -18.16
CA ASN A 160 7.20 9.75 -18.19
C ASN A 160 7.94 11.07 -17.86
N ASN A 161 7.61 12.14 -18.59
CA ASN A 161 7.99 13.52 -18.27
C ASN A 161 7.31 14.01 -16.96
N ASP A 162 8.13 14.19 -15.94
CA ASP A 162 8.15 15.16 -14.83
C ASP A 162 6.96 15.44 -13.89
N GLU A 163 5.71 14.97 -14.09
CA GLU A 163 4.62 15.43 -13.19
C GLU A 163 3.63 14.38 -12.66
N LEU A 164 3.55 13.19 -13.25
CA LEU A 164 2.78 12.04 -12.69
C LEU A 164 3.63 11.20 -11.71
N GLY A 165 4.94 11.49 -11.64
CA GLY A 165 5.89 10.91 -10.68
C GLY A 165 5.81 11.49 -9.28
N ILE A 166 5.34 12.74 -9.14
CA ILE A 166 5.48 13.57 -7.92
C ILE A 166 5.01 12.87 -6.64
N LYS A 167 3.88 12.13 -6.64
CA LYS A 167 3.40 11.44 -5.42
C LYS A 167 4.18 10.16 -5.07
N SER A 168 4.69 9.46 -6.09
CA SER A 168 5.62 8.34 -5.90
C SER A 168 6.99 8.84 -5.42
N ASP A 169 7.38 10.04 -5.86
CA ASP A 169 8.58 10.76 -5.41
C ASP A 169 8.43 11.24 -3.96
N VAL A 170 7.22 11.61 -3.50
CA VAL A 170 6.95 11.96 -2.09
C VAL A 170 7.14 10.75 -1.17
N MET A 171 6.60 9.59 -1.52
CA MET A 171 6.80 8.38 -0.72
C MET A 171 8.28 7.97 -0.69
N LEU A 172 9.01 8.11 -1.81
CA LEU A 172 10.46 7.89 -1.86
C LEU A 172 11.27 8.92 -1.07
N ALA A 173 10.93 10.20 -1.18
CA ALA A 173 11.61 11.26 -0.45
C ALA A 173 11.47 11.00 1.05
N ARG A 174 10.25 10.66 1.51
CA ARG A 174 10.04 10.32 2.91
C ARG A 174 10.81 9.07 3.36
N VAL A 175 10.86 8.07 2.48
CA VAL A 175 11.68 6.89 2.65
C VAL A 175 13.17 7.23 2.82
N GLN A 176 13.68 8.16 2.00
CA GLN A 176 15.06 8.60 2.07
C GLN A 176 15.32 9.44 3.33
N ASP A 177 14.39 10.32 3.70
CA ASP A 177 14.46 11.08 4.95
C ASP A 177 14.55 10.15 6.16
N LEU A 178 13.74 9.08 6.20
CA LEU A 178 13.80 8.07 7.27
C LEU A 178 15.13 7.30 7.29
N LYS A 179 15.76 7.08 6.13
CA LYS A 179 17.11 6.49 6.06
C LYS A 179 18.16 7.39 6.67
N ASP A 180 18.08 8.68 6.38
CA ASP A 180 19.04 9.64 6.88
C ASP A 180 18.82 9.87 8.39
N GLU A 181 17.57 9.99 8.85
CA GLU A 181 17.22 10.05 10.28
C GLU A 181 17.68 8.79 11.03
N LEU A 182 17.50 7.58 10.47
CA LEU A 182 18.00 6.35 11.08
C LEU A 182 19.53 6.30 11.12
N ARG A 183 20.21 6.74 10.04
CA ARG A 183 21.67 6.78 10.00
C ARG A 183 22.20 7.66 11.13
N ASP A 184 21.60 8.82 11.33
CA ASP A 184 21.99 9.74 12.39
C ASP A 184 21.80 9.11 13.78
N ILE A 185 20.68 8.42 14.01
CA ILE A 185 20.41 7.69 15.27
C ILE A 185 21.42 6.56 15.51
N LEU A 186 21.78 5.81 14.46
CA LEU A 186 22.74 4.72 14.53
C LEU A 186 24.14 5.20 14.92
N HIS A 187 24.55 6.37 14.42
CA HIS A 187 25.88 6.96 14.66
C HIS A 187 25.93 7.82 15.92
N ALA A 188 24.78 8.18 16.50
CA ALA A 188 24.71 8.95 17.73
C ALA A 188 25.18 8.13 18.96
N PRO A 189 25.86 8.78 19.93
CA PRO A 189 26.17 8.17 21.23
C PRO A 189 24.89 7.67 21.93
N GLN A 190 24.95 6.56 22.69
CA GLN A 190 23.75 5.95 23.28
C GLN A 190 22.88 6.90 24.11
N HIS A 191 23.50 7.84 24.83
CA HIS A 191 22.83 8.86 25.65
C HIS A 191 22.18 9.99 24.84
N SER A 192 22.49 10.09 23.54
CA SER A 192 21.95 11.08 22.60
C SER A 192 20.88 10.48 21.67
N ARG A 193 20.57 9.19 21.82
CA ARG A 193 19.55 8.53 21.00
C ARG A 193 18.15 9.03 21.37
N PRO A 194 17.23 9.09 20.41
CA PRO A 194 15.86 9.52 20.67
C PRO A 194 15.20 8.61 21.70
N GLY A 195 14.30 9.20 22.49
CA GLY A 195 13.50 8.47 23.47
C GLY A 195 12.59 7.42 22.82
N ARG A 196 12.09 6.51 23.66
CA ARG A 196 11.24 5.37 23.30
C ARG A 196 10.07 5.75 22.37
N ASP A 197 9.41 6.87 22.65
CA ASP A 197 8.23 7.31 21.91
C ASP A 197 8.57 7.65 20.46
N LYS A 198 9.65 8.42 20.25
CA LYS A 198 10.13 8.80 18.92
C LYS A 198 10.58 7.60 18.10
N LEU A 199 11.25 6.61 18.72
CA LEU A 199 11.62 5.38 18.03
C LEU A 199 10.39 4.51 17.68
N GLY A 200 9.36 4.53 18.54
CA GLY A 200 8.05 3.94 18.26
C GLY A 200 7.35 4.56 17.06
N GLU A 201 7.34 5.89 16.96
CA GLU A 201 6.78 6.61 15.80
C GLU A 201 7.50 6.27 14.50
N LEU A 202 8.83 6.31 14.51
CA LEU A 202 9.65 5.97 13.33
C LEU A 202 9.45 4.52 12.90
N TYR A 203 9.30 3.61 13.86
CA TYR A 203 9.01 2.21 13.59
C TYR A 203 7.62 2.03 12.95
N ALA A 204 6.59 2.66 13.51
CA ALA A 204 5.23 2.59 12.95
C ALA A 204 5.19 3.15 11.52
N GLU A 205 5.85 4.28 11.29
CA GLU A 205 5.96 4.87 9.95
C GLU A 205 6.69 3.96 8.95
N ALA A 206 7.80 3.33 9.37
CA ALA A 206 8.52 2.37 8.55
C ALA A 206 7.65 1.15 8.19
N GLN A 207 6.85 0.64 9.14
CA GLN A 207 5.92 -0.46 8.87
C GLN A 207 4.85 -0.08 7.84
N GLU A 208 4.25 1.09 7.95
CA GLU A 208 3.23 1.57 7.00
C GLU A 208 3.79 1.68 5.58
N ILE A 209 5.02 2.21 5.45
CA ILE A 209 5.74 2.27 4.18
C ILE A 209 6.01 0.86 3.62
N ALA A 210 6.44 -0.08 4.47
CA ALA A 210 6.70 -1.46 4.07
C ALA A 210 5.43 -2.14 3.55
N LYS A 211 4.31 -2.02 4.29
CA LYS A 211 2.99 -2.52 3.90
C LYS A 211 2.57 -1.95 2.55
N ALA A 212 2.58 -0.63 2.40
CA ALA A 212 2.22 0.04 1.15
C ALA A 212 3.09 -0.42 -0.04
N THR A 213 4.40 -0.59 0.19
CA THR A 213 5.34 -1.10 -0.83
C THR A 213 4.98 -2.50 -1.27
N ASP A 214 4.69 -3.39 -0.32
CA ASP A 214 4.42 -4.79 -0.64
C ASP A 214 3.02 -4.97 -1.25
N MET A 215 2.03 -4.13 -0.88
CA MET A 215 0.74 -4.07 -1.57
C MET A 215 0.86 -3.60 -3.03
N LEU A 216 1.72 -2.60 -3.29
CA LEU A 216 2.02 -2.18 -4.67
C LEU A 216 2.73 -3.29 -5.46
N ARG A 217 3.64 -4.02 -4.80
CA ARG A 217 4.35 -5.13 -5.42
C ARG A 217 3.41 -6.28 -5.76
N SER A 218 2.50 -6.65 -4.87
CA SER A 218 1.60 -7.78 -5.06
C SER A 218 0.57 -7.51 -6.17
N SER A 219 0.10 -6.26 -6.31
CA SER A 219 -0.85 -5.90 -7.38
C SER A 219 -0.21 -5.90 -8.77
N ARG A 220 1.09 -5.54 -8.87
CA ARG A 220 1.86 -5.52 -10.11
C ARG A 220 1.99 -6.91 -10.74
N PHE A 221 1.93 -6.99 -12.07
CA PHE A 221 2.25 -8.19 -12.84
C PHE A 221 3.25 -7.90 -13.96
N HIS A 222 3.87 -8.96 -14.48
CA HIS A 222 4.86 -8.86 -15.55
C HIS A 222 4.23 -8.27 -16.82
N ARG A 223 4.90 -7.31 -17.47
CA ARG A 223 4.47 -6.66 -18.73
C ARG A 223 3.24 -5.75 -18.65
N MET A 224 2.80 -5.35 -17.45
CA MET A 224 1.66 -4.47 -17.22
C MET A 224 1.61 -3.21 -18.12
N THR A 225 2.75 -2.61 -18.44
CA THR A 225 2.83 -1.41 -19.31
C THR A 225 3.42 -1.71 -20.70
N LEU A 226 3.80 -2.95 -20.99
CA LEU A 226 4.58 -3.29 -22.19
C LEU A 226 3.81 -2.99 -23.47
N ARG A 227 2.51 -3.34 -23.50
CA ARG A 227 1.68 -3.10 -24.68
C ARG A 227 1.67 -1.62 -25.07
N ARG A 228 1.51 -0.69 -24.11
CA ARG A 228 1.58 0.75 -24.34
C ARG A 228 2.94 1.18 -24.90
N HIS A 229 4.03 0.67 -24.34
CA HIS A 229 5.39 1.00 -24.82
C HIS A 229 5.60 0.54 -26.27
N ASN A 230 5.02 -0.60 -26.65
CA ASN A 230 5.14 -1.15 -27.99
C ASN A 230 4.17 -0.53 -29.01
N VAL A 231 3.20 0.29 -28.59
CA VAL A 231 2.43 1.11 -29.53
C VAL A 231 3.38 2.13 -30.14
N ALA A 232 3.41 2.22 -31.47
CA ALA A 232 4.19 3.20 -32.20
C ALA A 232 3.84 4.63 -31.75
N ASP A 233 4.86 5.47 -31.61
CA ASP A 233 4.63 6.90 -31.36
C ASP A 233 3.97 7.55 -32.57
N ARG A 234 3.20 8.61 -32.31
CA ARG A 234 2.61 9.41 -33.38
C ARG A 234 3.70 10.09 -34.21
N HIS A 235 3.39 10.37 -35.46
CA HIS A 235 4.16 11.35 -36.24
C HIS A 235 4.02 12.74 -35.60
N LEU A 236 5.07 13.57 -35.67
CA LEU A 236 5.21 14.82 -34.90
C LEU A 236 4.05 15.82 -35.07
N THR A 237 3.32 15.75 -36.19
CA THR A 237 2.23 16.67 -36.54
C THR A 237 0.84 16.02 -36.51
N THR A 238 0.74 14.70 -36.34
CA THR A 238 -0.55 14.00 -36.39
C THR A 238 -1.24 14.00 -35.02
N LEU A 239 -2.57 13.89 -35.03
CA LEU A 239 -3.44 13.75 -33.84
C LEU A 239 -3.63 15.01 -32.97
N GLU A 240 -3.00 16.14 -33.29
CA GLU A 240 -3.22 17.43 -32.58
C GLU A 240 -4.70 17.85 -32.58
N TRP A 241 -5.41 17.49 -33.65
CA TRP A 241 -6.84 17.70 -33.82
C TRP A 241 -7.69 17.12 -32.66
N ALA A 242 -7.19 16.12 -31.92
CA ALA A 242 -7.93 15.50 -30.82
C ALA A 242 -8.36 16.51 -29.72
N TYR A 243 -7.65 17.64 -29.57
CA TYR A 243 -7.98 18.67 -28.58
C TYR A 243 -8.75 19.86 -29.17
N GLU A 244 -8.98 19.86 -30.47
CA GLU A 244 -9.73 20.92 -31.15
C GLU A 244 -11.22 20.79 -30.83
N LYS A 245 -11.92 21.94 -30.77
CA LYS A 245 -13.37 21.96 -30.50
C LYS A 245 -14.19 21.44 -31.69
N HIS A 246 -13.66 21.65 -32.89
CA HIS A 246 -14.29 21.33 -34.16
C HIS A 246 -13.23 20.83 -35.11
N HIS A 247 -13.56 19.82 -35.90
CA HIS A 247 -12.72 19.39 -37.01
C HIS A 247 -13.63 18.83 -38.13
N GLU A 248 -13.45 19.33 -39.35
CA GLU A 248 -14.14 18.90 -40.59
C GLU A 248 -15.61 18.42 -40.42
N GLY A 249 -16.48 19.26 -39.86
CA GLY A 249 -17.92 18.97 -39.76
C GLY A 249 -18.33 18.04 -38.61
N GLN A 250 -17.38 17.50 -37.83
CA GLN A 250 -17.65 16.75 -36.61
C GLN A 250 -17.22 17.54 -35.38
N ARG A 251 -18.05 17.53 -34.33
CA ARG A 251 -17.64 18.00 -33.02
C ARG A 251 -16.94 16.86 -32.31
N LEU A 252 -15.63 17.00 -32.10
CA LEU A 252 -14.83 15.96 -31.45
C LEU A 252 -15.15 15.86 -29.96
N HIS A 253 -15.58 16.95 -29.32
CA HIS A 253 -16.01 17.01 -27.92
C HIS A 253 -15.02 16.46 -26.87
N PHE A 254 -13.84 15.93 -27.25
CA PHE A 254 -12.92 15.25 -26.33
C PHE A 254 -12.43 16.20 -25.24
N ARG A 255 -11.98 17.40 -25.62
CA ARG A 255 -11.63 18.45 -24.66
C ARG A 255 -12.79 18.80 -23.72
N GLU A 256 -13.99 18.98 -24.25
CA GLU A 256 -15.17 19.32 -23.45
C GLU A 256 -15.57 18.18 -22.52
N TRP A 257 -15.41 16.93 -22.96
CA TRP A 257 -15.59 15.74 -22.17
C TRP A 257 -14.56 15.67 -21.04
N LEU A 258 -13.28 15.96 -21.29
CA LEU A 258 -12.25 16.04 -20.26
C LEU A 258 -12.59 17.10 -19.19
N GLU A 259 -12.97 18.30 -19.62
CA GLU A 259 -13.24 19.43 -18.72
C GLU A 259 -14.57 19.29 -17.95
N ARG A 260 -15.63 18.75 -18.56
CA ARG A 260 -17.01 18.82 -18.03
C ARG A 260 -17.87 17.59 -18.26
N GLY A 261 -17.43 16.67 -19.12
CA GLY A 261 -18.15 15.42 -19.39
C GLY A 261 -18.21 14.48 -18.20
N LYS A 262 -18.80 13.30 -18.42
CA LYS A 262 -18.93 12.21 -17.45
C LYS A 262 -18.97 10.87 -18.19
N GLY A 263 -18.84 9.77 -17.47
CA GLY A 263 -19.01 8.43 -18.03
C GLY A 263 -17.93 8.06 -19.06
N VAL A 264 -18.35 7.37 -20.12
CA VAL A 264 -17.48 6.84 -21.18
C VAL A 264 -17.33 7.83 -22.33
N TYR A 265 -16.09 8.03 -22.79
CA TYR A 265 -15.79 8.57 -24.11
C TYR A 265 -15.24 7.44 -24.98
N TRP A 266 -15.93 7.14 -26.08
CA TRP A 266 -15.65 5.97 -26.90
C TRP A 266 -14.94 6.33 -28.22
N VAL A 267 -13.74 5.81 -28.40
CA VAL A 267 -12.97 5.89 -29.64
C VAL A 267 -13.18 4.62 -30.44
N THR A 268 -13.84 4.73 -31.59
CA THR A 268 -14.15 3.59 -32.46
C THR A 268 -13.56 3.75 -33.85
N GLY A 269 -13.32 2.63 -34.52
CA GLY A 269 -12.75 2.60 -35.87
C GLY A 269 -12.23 1.23 -36.25
N ASN A 270 -11.89 1.07 -37.53
CA ASN A 270 -11.39 -0.17 -38.09
C ASN A 270 -9.95 -0.47 -37.61
N ALA A 271 -9.49 -1.70 -37.85
CA ALA A 271 -8.11 -2.07 -37.60
C ALA A 271 -7.16 -1.21 -38.47
N GLY A 272 -6.02 -0.80 -37.92
CA GLY A 272 -5.03 0.02 -38.64
C GLY A 272 -5.30 1.53 -38.66
N PHE A 273 -6.43 2.02 -38.15
CA PHE A 273 -6.76 3.46 -38.15
C PHE A 273 -6.09 4.28 -37.04
N GLY A 274 -5.09 3.72 -36.34
CA GLY A 274 -4.32 4.47 -35.34
C GLY A 274 -4.98 4.67 -33.96
N LYS A 275 -6.04 3.92 -33.61
CA LYS A 275 -6.72 4.02 -32.29
C LYS A 275 -5.75 3.91 -31.10
N SER A 276 -4.92 2.86 -31.05
CA SER A 276 -3.95 2.70 -29.97
C SER A 276 -2.92 3.83 -29.92
N THR A 277 -2.50 4.34 -31.09
CA THR A 277 -1.59 5.49 -31.19
C THR A 277 -2.25 6.75 -30.63
N LEU A 278 -3.53 7.00 -30.95
CA LEU A 278 -4.32 8.07 -30.35
C LEU A 278 -4.45 7.89 -28.83
N MET A 279 -4.81 6.70 -28.36
CA MET A 279 -4.94 6.41 -26.92
C MET A 279 -3.63 6.65 -26.17
N LYS A 280 -2.49 6.20 -26.71
CA LYS A 280 -1.16 6.48 -26.14
C LYS A 280 -0.87 7.97 -26.13
N PHE A 281 -1.13 8.66 -27.23
CA PHE A 281 -0.91 10.10 -27.35
C PHE A 281 -1.72 10.88 -26.32
N VAL A 282 -3.05 10.71 -26.28
CA VAL A 282 -3.90 11.50 -25.37
C VAL A 282 -3.61 11.21 -23.90
N TYR A 283 -3.23 9.97 -23.56
CA TYR A 283 -2.86 9.62 -22.19
C TYR A 283 -1.55 10.29 -21.74
N LEU A 284 -0.54 10.34 -22.61
CA LEU A 284 0.78 10.90 -22.29
C LEU A 284 0.87 12.42 -22.46
N ASP A 285 -0.05 13.03 -23.21
CA ASP A 285 -0.01 14.46 -23.50
C ASP A 285 -0.43 15.31 -22.27
N PRO A 286 0.38 16.30 -21.84
CA PRO A 286 0.09 17.12 -20.67
C PRO A 286 -1.25 17.86 -20.72
N ARG A 287 -1.79 18.17 -21.91
CA ARG A 287 -3.07 18.87 -22.07
C ARG A 287 -4.23 18.05 -21.52
N THR A 288 -4.21 16.72 -21.65
CA THR A 288 -5.25 15.86 -21.06
C THR A 288 -5.35 16.07 -19.56
N LYS A 289 -4.21 16.02 -18.86
CA LYS A 289 -4.15 16.25 -17.42
C LYS A 289 -4.58 17.69 -17.07
N GLN A 290 -4.17 18.67 -17.87
CA GLN A 290 -4.59 20.07 -17.70
C GLN A 290 -6.11 20.23 -17.79
N TYR A 291 -6.75 19.63 -18.79
CA TYR A 291 -8.20 19.71 -18.96
C TYR A 291 -8.96 18.93 -17.89
N LEU A 292 -8.46 17.76 -17.48
CA LEU A 292 -9.03 16.99 -16.37
C LEU A 292 -8.90 17.70 -15.03
N ARG A 293 -7.87 18.52 -14.81
CA ARG A 293 -7.76 19.37 -13.61
C ARG A 293 -8.94 20.34 -13.50
N SER A 294 -9.48 20.85 -14.61
CA SER A 294 -10.69 21.67 -14.59
C SER A 294 -11.91 20.89 -14.06
N TRP A 295 -11.99 19.59 -14.32
CA TRP A 295 -13.04 18.71 -13.79
C TRP A 295 -12.79 18.32 -12.32
N ALA A 296 -11.54 17.99 -11.97
CA ALA A 296 -11.15 17.57 -10.62
C ALA A 296 -11.07 18.73 -9.60
N GLY A 297 -11.02 19.97 -10.08
CA GLY A 297 -10.81 21.15 -9.24
C GLY A 297 -9.36 21.25 -8.78
N GLN A 298 -9.10 21.05 -7.49
CA GLN A 298 -7.76 21.15 -6.93
C GLN A 298 -6.82 20.08 -7.52
N GLN A 299 -5.56 20.45 -7.80
CA GLN A 299 -4.62 19.60 -8.54
C GLN A 299 -4.36 18.22 -7.90
N GLN A 300 -4.56 18.06 -6.60
CA GLN A 300 -4.23 16.82 -5.87
C GLN A 300 -5.33 15.74 -5.97
N ASN A 301 -6.49 16.06 -6.55
CA ASN A 301 -7.69 15.22 -6.56
C ASN A 301 -7.87 14.45 -7.88
N LEU A 302 -6.82 14.27 -8.67
CA LEU A 302 -6.91 13.55 -9.94
C LEU A 302 -5.94 12.37 -9.96
N VAL A 303 -6.47 11.19 -10.30
CA VAL A 303 -5.69 10.00 -10.63
C VAL A 303 -5.98 9.59 -12.07
N MET A 304 -4.91 9.37 -12.83
CA MET A 304 -5.00 8.85 -14.19
C MET A 304 -4.37 7.47 -14.25
N ALA A 305 -5.00 6.53 -14.93
CA ALA A 305 -4.44 5.21 -15.16
C ALA A 305 -4.79 4.71 -16.55
N ASP A 306 -4.06 3.73 -17.04
CA ASP A 306 -4.29 3.16 -18.35
C ASP A 306 -4.16 1.63 -18.34
N PHE A 307 -4.76 1.03 -19.37
CA PHE A 307 -4.57 -0.36 -19.70
C PHE A 307 -4.75 -0.55 -21.20
N PHE A 308 -3.83 -1.28 -21.83
CA PHE A 308 -3.90 -1.59 -23.25
C PHE A 308 -4.04 -3.10 -23.39
N PHE A 309 -5.22 -3.54 -23.83
CA PHE A 309 -5.44 -4.95 -24.14
C PHE A 309 -4.49 -5.39 -25.26
N TRP A 310 -4.03 -6.64 -25.15
CA TRP A 310 -3.18 -7.24 -26.16
C TRP A 310 -3.54 -8.71 -26.36
N LYS A 311 -4.26 -9.00 -27.45
CA LYS A 311 -4.76 -10.33 -27.77
C LYS A 311 -3.67 -11.42 -27.85
N PRO A 312 -2.48 -11.16 -28.43
CA PRO A 312 -1.34 -12.09 -28.42
C PRO A 312 -0.61 -12.17 -27.06
N GLY A 313 -0.98 -11.34 -26.08
CA GLY A 313 -0.33 -11.27 -24.78
C GLY A 313 -0.67 -12.42 -23.85
N ALA A 314 -0.04 -12.39 -22.67
CA ALA A 314 -0.37 -13.27 -21.57
C ALA A 314 -1.80 -13.03 -21.06
N GLU A 315 -2.32 -13.94 -20.25
CA GLU A 315 -3.71 -13.88 -19.75
C GLU A 315 -4.06 -12.53 -19.10
N LEU A 316 -3.17 -11.97 -18.27
CA LEU A 316 -3.36 -10.67 -17.64
C LEU A 316 -3.25 -9.48 -18.61
N GLU A 317 -2.71 -9.64 -19.81
CA GLU A 317 -2.68 -8.59 -20.84
C GLU A 317 -4.00 -8.56 -21.65
N ARG A 318 -4.90 -9.53 -21.42
CA ARG A 318 -6.16 -9.67 -22.16
C ARG A 318 -7.39 -10.01 -21.32
N SER A 319 -7.31 -9.84 -20.00
CA SER A 319 -8.38 -10.19 -19.05
C SER A 319 -8.88 -8.98 -18.24
N GLN A 320 -10.07 -9.12 -17.64
CA GLN A 320 -10.64 -8.12 -16.74
C GLN A 320 -9.81 -8.01 -15.45
N SER A 321 -9.29 -9.13 -14.93
CA SER A 321 -8.34 -9.13 -13.80
C SER A 321 -7.09 -8.33 -14.13
N GLY A 322 -6.57 -8.45 -15.36
CA GLY A 322 -5.48 -7.65 -15.89
C GLY A 322 -5.75 -6.16 -15.88
N LEU A 323 -6.91 -5.77 -16.44
CA LEU A 323 -7.40 -4.39 -16.44
C LEU A 323 -7.47 -3.83 -15.02
N LEU A 324 -8.26 -4.46 -14.13
CA LEU A 324 -8.50 -3.95 -12.78
C LEU A 324 -7.21 -3.92 -11.94
N ARG A 325 -6.31 -4.90 -12.07
CA ARG A 325 -5.01 -4.87 -11.37
C ARG A 325 -4.12 -3.73 -11.84
N SER A 326 -4.13 -3.42 -13.14
CA SER A 326 -3.33 -2.32 -13.70
C SER A 326 -3.85 -0.97 -13.22
N LEU A 327 -5.16 -0.78 -13.27
CA LEU A 327 -5.79 0.42 -12.74
C LEU A 327 -5.57 0.55 -11.23
N LEU A 328 -5.71 -0.55 -10.46
CA LEU A 328 -5.49 -0.56 -9.02
C LEU A 328 -4.05 -0.18 -8.68
N TYR A 329 -3.07 -0.77 -9.37
CA TYR A 329 -1.66 -0.45 -9.18
C TYR A 329 -1.41 1.07 -9.32
N GLU A 330 -1.93 1.69 -10.38
CA GLU A 330 -1.78 3.13 -10.59
C GLU A 330 -2.53 3.97 -9.55
N VAL A 331 -3.74 3.57 -9.17
CA VAL A 331 -4.53 4.22 -8.12
C VAL A 331 -3.79 4.22 -6.79
N LEU A 332 -3.32 3.05 -6.35
CA LEU A 332 -2.60 2.90 -5.08
C LEU A 332 -1.26 3.63 -5.10
N ARG A 333 -0.54 3.61 -6.23
CA ARG A 333 0.75 4.30 -6.37
C ARG A 333 0.59 5.81 -6.29
N GLN A 334 -0.47 6.34 -6.88
CA GLN A 334 -0.75 7.78 -6.87
C GLN A 334 -1.44 8.23 -5.58
N MET A 335 -2.07 7.33 -4.82
CA MET A 335 -2.72 7.67 -3.55
C MET A 335 -2.58 6.56 -2.51
N PRO A 336 -1.40 6.39 -1.91
CA PRO A 336 -1.18 5.36 -0.89
C PRO A 336 -2.12 5.47 0.31
N ALA A 337 -2.56 6.68 0.65
CA ALA A 337 -3.45 6.96 1.79
C ALA A 337 -4.81 6.24 1.71
N ILE A 338 -5.25 5.77 0.53
CA ILE A 338 -6.52 5.04 0.42
C ILE A 338 -6.38 3.55 0.74
N MET A 339 -5.15 3.00 0.76
CA MET A 339 -4.88 1.57 0.93
C MET A 339 -5.59 0.96 2.15
N PRO A 340 -5.53 1.55 3.37
CA PRO A 340 -6.18 0.97 4.54
C PRO A 340 -7.69 0.83 4.37
N ARG A 341 -8.31 1.78 3.65
CA ARG A 341 -9.75 1.82 3.44
C ARG A 341 -10.22 0.81 2.40
N VAL A 342 -9.48 0.66 1.30
CA VAL A 342 -9.94 -0.10 0.14
C VAL A 342 -9.44 -1.53 0.10
N LEU A 343 -8.33 -1.84 0.76
CA LEU A 343 -7.73 -3.19 0.74
C LEU A 343 -8.21 -4.11 1.86
N GLY A 344 -8.89 -3.58 2.89
CA GLY A 344 -9.48 -4.35 3.98
C GLY A 344 -8.50 -5.35 4.60
N ALA A 345 -8.90 -6.62 4.65
CA ALA A 345 -8.10 -7.71 5.23
C ALA A 345 -6.67 -7.82 4.64
N ARG A 346 -6.47 -7.51 3.34
CA ARG A 346 -5.10 -7.51 2.78
C ARG A 346 -4.18 -6.50 3.46
N TRP A 347 -4.73 -5.36 3.88
CA TRP A 347 -3.97 -4.33 4.58
C TRP A 347 -3.80 -4.64 6.06
N ASP A 348 -4.91 -5.00 6.71
CA ASP A 348 -4.94 -5.24 8.16
C ASP A 348 -4.06 -6.44 8.54
N ASP A 349 -4.20 -7.55 7.80
CA ASP A 349 -3.47 -8.79 8.03
C ASP A 349 -2.16 -8.89 7.22
N TRP A 350 -1.82 -7.85 6.45
CA TRP A 350 -0.61 -7.76 5.61
C TRP A 350 -0.44 -8.95 4.65
N ILE A 351 -1.50 -9.30 3.90
CA ILE A 351 -1.54 -10.47 3.02
C ILE A 351 -0.93 -10.13 1.64
N THR A 352 0.28 -10.61 1.38
CA THR A 352 1.03 -10.31 0.14
C THR A 352 1.18 -11.49 -0.82
N ASP A 353 0.98 -12.72 -0.33
CA ASP A 353 1.27 -13.97 -1.04
C ASP A 353 0.05 -14.59 -1.74
N GLN A 354 -1.16 -14.12 -1.39
CA GLN A 354 -2.40 -14.59 -2.02
C GLN A 354 -2.64 -13.92 -3.39
N PRO A 355 -3.08 -14.67 -4.41
CA PRO A 355 -3.42 -14.10 -5.71
C PRO A 355 -4.60 -13.14 -5.61
N TRP A 356 -4.59 -12.08 -6.41
CA TRP A 356 -5.73 -11.16 -6.55
C TRP A 356 -6.85 -11.84 -7.32
N THR A 357 -8.03 -11.91 -6.71
CA THR A 357 -9.21 -12.48 -7.37
C THR A 357 -10.01 -11.38 -8.08
N LEU A 358 -10.78 -11.75 -9.10
CA LEU A 358 -11.62 -10.78 -9.82
C LEU A 358 -12.67 -10.14 -8.89
N SER A 359 -13.34 -10.95 -8.06
CA SER A 359 -14.35 -10.49 -7.10
C SER A 359 -13.78 -9.44 -6.13
N GLU A 360 -12.60 -9.71 -5.61
CA GLU A 360 -11.90 -8.75 -4.75
C GLU A 360 -11.57 -7.44 -5.48
N LEU A 361 -11.06 -7.52 -6.71
CA LEU A 361 -10.75 -6.31 -7.49
C LEU A 361 -12.01 -5.49 -7.76
N GLN A 362 -13.13 -6.14 -8.09
CA GLN A 362 -14.41 -5.46 -8.28
C GLN A 362 -14.89 -4.76 -7.00
N GLU A 363 -14.79 -5.43 -5.85
CA GLU A 363 -15.13 -4.83 -4.56
C GLU A 363 -14.23 -3.65 -4.21
N ILE A 364 -12.93 -3.74 -4.49
CA ILE A 364 -12.00 -2.63 -4.29
C ILE A 364 -12.42 -1.42 -5.14
N PHE A 365 -12.77 -1.60 -6.41
CA PHE A 365 -13.23 -0.49 -7.24
C PHE A 365 -14.58 0.09 -6.78
N ARG A 366 -15.45 -0.74 -6.20
CA ARG A 366 -16.68 -0.29 -5.51
C ARG A 366 -16.36 0.56 -4.28
N LEU A 367 -15.30 0.25 -3.54
CA LEU A 367 -14.85 1.06 -2.39
C LEU A 367 -14.12 2.34 -2.85
N VAL A 368 -13.31 2.28 -3.91
CA VAL A 368 -12.62 3.44 -4.48
C VAL A 368 -13.62 4.50 -4.95
N SER A 369 -14.77 4.07 -5.48
CA SER A 369 -15.84 4.95 -5.95
C SER A 369 -16.70 5.57 -4.83
N GLU A 370 -16.71 4.99 -3.63
CA GLU A 370 -17.48 5.55 -2.51
C GLU A 370 -16.92 6.91 -2.05
N LYS A 371 -17.82 7.88 -1.85
CA LYS A 371 -17.45 9.17 -1.25
C LYS A 371 -16.88 8.94 0.15
N SER A 372 -15.74 9.59 0.43
CA SER A 372 -15.20 9.62 1.78
C SER A 372 -16.24 10.21 2.74
N ARG A 373 -16.61 9.46 3.77
CA ARG A 373 -17.54 9.93 4.82
C ARG A 373 -16.88 10.94 5.77
N THR A 374 -15.56 11.06 5.72
CA THR A 374 -14.79 12.02 6.53
C THR A 374 -14.57 13.31 5.75
N SER A 375 -14.89 14.45 6.38
CA SER A 375 -14.75 15.81 5.83
C SER A 375 -13.30 16.21 5.48
N SER A 376 -12.33 15.36 5.84
CA SER A 376 -10.89 15.58 5.71
C SER A 376 -10.27 15.04 4.42
N HIS A 377 -11.02 14.31 3.58
CA HIS A 377 -10.52 13.86 2.28
C HIS A 377 -11.31 14.48 1.12
N PRO A 378 -10.62 15.13 0.17
CA PRO A 378 -11.27 15.74 -0.97
C PRO A 378 -11.93 14.69 -1.90
N ASP A 379 -12.92 15.12 -2.69
CA ASP A 379 -13.60 14.30 -3.70
C ASP A 379 -12.62 13.97 -4.85
N ILE A 380 -11.96 12.82 -4.74
CA ILE A 380 -10.97 12.35 -5.71
C ILE A 380 -11.68 11.93 -7.00
N LYS A 381 -11.14 12.39 -8.13
CA LYS A 381 -11.53 12.05 -9.48
C LYS A 381 -10.56 11.07 -10.13
N PHE A 382 -11.10 10.14 -10.88
CA PHE A 382 -10.36 9.10 -11.58
C PHE A 382 -10.66 9.20 -13.07
N CYS A 383 -9.61 9.15 -13.90
CA CYS A 383 -9.76 9.08 -15.35
C CYS A 383 -8.93 7.92 -15.90
N PHE A 384 -9.62 6.93 -16.49
CA PHE A 384 -8.99 5.71 -16.99
C PHE A 384 -8.99 5.66 -18.51
N PHE A 385 -7.87 5.25 -19.09
CA PHE A 385 -7.69 5.09 -20.53
C PHE A 385 -7.56 3.59 -20.86
N VAL A 386 -8.56 3.02 -21.53
CA VAL A 386 -8.61 1.58 -21.80
C VAL A 386 -8.63 1.33 -23.31
N ASP A 387 -7.50 0.90 -23.88
CA ASP A 387 -7.37 0.64 -25.31
C ASP A 387 -7.67 -0.82 -25.65
N GLY A 388 -8.46 -1.03 -26.71
CA GLY A 388 -8.65 -2.32 -27.35
C GLY A 388 -9.63 -3.25 -26.63
N LEU A 389 -10.82 -2.78 -26.24
CA LEU A 389 -11.84 -3.65 -25.63
C LEU A 389 -12.20 -4.87 -26.50
N ASP A 390 -12.06 -4.76 -27.83
CA ASP A 390 -12.24 -5.89 -28.77
C ASP A 390 -11.12 -6.95 -28.73
N GLU A 391 -10.03 -6.69 -27.99
CA GLU A 391 -8.94 -7.62 -27.72
C GLU A 391 -9.09 -8.37 -26.37
N TYR A 392 -10.18 -8.12 -25.63
CA TYR A 392 -10.54 -8.91 -24.44
C TYR A 392 -10.74 -10.39 -24.79
N MET A 393 -10.24 -11.28 -23.94
CA MET A 393 -10.29 -12.73 -24.18
C MET A 393 -11.65 -13.37 -23.88
N GLY A 394 -12.47 -12.74 -23.04
CA GLY A 394 -13.80 -13.21 -22.67
C GLY A 394 -14.88 -12.69 -23.62
N GLN A 395 -16.12 -12.63 -23.14
CA GLN A 395 -17.22 -12.16 -23.98
C GLN A 395 -17.27 -10.63 -24.01
N SER A 396 -17.49 -10.04 -25.18
CA SER A 396 -17.48 -8.58 -25.35
C SER A 396 -18.51 -7.85 -24.47
N HIS A 397 -19.61 -8.51 -24.12
CA HIS A 397 -20.64 -7.92 -23.26
C HIS A 397 -20.19 -7.83 -21.79
N GLU A 398 -19.38 -8.78 -21.31
CA GLU A 398 -18.85 -8.78 -19.95
C GLU A 398 -17.94 -7.57 -19.72
N ILE A 399 -17.01 -7.32 -20.66
CA ILE A 399 -16.11 -6.18 -20.55
C ILE A 399 -16.82 -4.85 -20.80
N ALA A 400 -17.82 -4.82 -21.69
CA ALA A 400 -18.65 -3.63 -21.89
C ALA A 400 -19.42 -3.28 -20.60
N GLN A 401 -20.03 -4.29 -19.96
CA GLN A 401 -20.72 -4.13 -18.68
C GLN A 401 -19.78 -3.64 -17.58
N ALA A 402 -18.59 -4.23 -17.44
CA ALA A 402 -17.61 -3.79 -16.45
C ALA A 402 -17.19 -2.33 -16.63
N VAL A 403 -17.02 -1.89 -17.89
CA VAL A 403 -16.73 -0.48 -18.22
C VAL A 403 -17.92 0.42 -17.85
N GLN A 404 -19.15 0.00 -18.15
CA GLN A 404 -20.36 0.76 -17.79
C GLN A 404 -20.49 0.92 -16.27
N GLU A 405 -20.35 -0.17 -15.50
CA GLU A 405 -20.42 -0.17 -14.04
C GLU A 405 -19.39 0.79 -13.41
N LEU A 406 -18.15 0.80 -13.92
CA LEU A 406 -17.15 1.77 -13.49
C LEU A 406 -17.55 3.21 -13.86
N SER A 407 -18.10 3.42 -15.05
CA SER A 407 -18.47 4.74 -15.59
C SER A 407 -19.72 5.35 -14.95
N ASP A 408 -20.59 4.53 -14.37
CA ASP A 408 -21.79 4.97 -13.63
C ASP A 408 -21.42 5.72 -12.35
N THR A 409 -20.17 5.57 -11.91
CA THR A 409 -19.66 6.28 -10.76
C THR A 409 -19.36 7.75 -11.12
N PRO A 410 -19.95 8.74 -10.43
CA PRO A 410 -19.79 10.17 -10.76
C PRO A 410 -18.36 10.73 -10.71
N ASN A 411 -17.44 10.09 -9.98
CA ASN A 411 -16.04 10.50 -9.90
C ASN A 411 -15.11 9.71 -10.83
N ILE A 412 -15.64 8.86 -11.71
CA ILE A 412 -14.87 8.09 -12.69
C ILE A 412 -15.23 8.53 -14.12
N LYS A 413 -14.20 8.78 -14.92
CA LYS A 413 -14.28 8.91 -16.38
C LYS A 413 -13.52 7.78 -17.04
N LEU A 414 -14.04 7.24 -18.13
CA LEU A 414 -13.33 6.26 -18.95
C LEU A 414 -13.22 6.73 -20.40
N CYS A 415 -12.01 6.87 -20.91
CA CYS A 415 -11.77 6.95 -22.34
C CYS A 415 -11.45 5.54 -22.83
N VAL A 416 -12.29 4.97 -23.68
CA VAL A 416 -12.14 3.58 -24.12
C VAL A 416 -12.05 3.49 -25.63
N SER A 417 -11.29 2.51 -26.14
CA SER A 417 -11.22 2.24 -27.57
C SER A 417 -11.67 0.83 -27.91
N SER A 418 -12.33 0.68 -29.07
CA SER A 418 -12.65 -0.64 -29.61
C SER A 418 -12.92 -0.59 -31.12
N ARG A 419 -13.14 -1.75 -31.74
CA ARG A 419 -13.86 -1.82 -33.02
C ARG A 419 -15.34 -1.49 -32.85
N LEU A 420 -15.98 -1.12 -33.97
CA LEU A 420 -17.42 -0.89 -34.06
C LEU A 420 -18.19 -2.23 -34.10
N TRP A 421 -18.18 -2.94 -32.97
CA TRP A 421 -18.99 -4.15 -32.79
C TRP A 421 -20.34 -3.78 -32.15
N ASN A 422 -21.41 -4.50 -32.52
CA ASN A 422 -22.77 -4.23 -32.03
C ASN A 422 -22.85 -4.14 -30.50
N THR A 423 -22.10 -4.97 -29.78
CA THR A 423 -22.05 -4.95 -28.31
C THR A 423 -21.53 -3.61 -27.77
N PHE A 424 -20.47 -3.05 -28.37
CA PHE A 424 -19.91 -1.77 -27.93
C PHE A 424 -20.74 -0.58 -28.43
N GLU A 425 -21.35 -0.70 -29.61
CA GLU A 425 -22.28 0.32 -30.10
C GLU A 425 -23.54 0.42 -29.23
N ALA A 426 -24.09 -0.71 -28.81
CA ALA A 426 -25.21 -0.74 -27.86
C ALA A 426 -24.80 -0.25 -26.46
N ALA A 427 -23.54 -0.42 -26.06
CA ALA A 427 -23.09 0.02 -24.74
C ALA A 427 -22.72 1.52 -24.69
N PHE A 428 -22.09 2.04 -25.74
CA PHE A 428 -21.41 3.35 -25.72
C PHE A 428 -21.82 4.29 -26.86
N GLY A 429 -22.55 3.82 -27.87
CA GLY A 429 -22.85 4.56 -29.10
C GLY A 429 -23.97 5.59 -28.98
N HIS A 430 -24.60 5.73 -27.81
CA HIS A 430 -25.80 6.58 -27.63
C HIS A 430 -25.50 8.07 -27.47
N ASP A 431 -24.30 8.45 -26.98
CA ASP A 431 -23.93 9.86 -26.78
C ASP A 431 -22.95 10.32 -27.86
N GLU A 432 -23.46 11.05 -28.86
CA GLU A 432 -22.63 11.63 -29.93
C GLU A 432 -21.57 12.62 -29.40
N LYS A 433 -21.75 13.18 -28.19
CA LYS A 433 -20.77 14.08 -27.58
C LYS A 433 -19.65 13.33 -26.84
N ALA A 434 -19.76 12.02 -26.73
CA ALA A 434 -18.78 11.16 -26.11
C ALA A 434 -18.35 10.01 -27.04
N LEU A 435 -18.30 10.29 -28.34
CA LEU A 435 -17.99 9.32 -29.39
C LEU A 435 -17.05 9.94 -30.43
N LEU A 436 -15.98 9.23 -30.76
CA LEU A 436 -15.06 9.55 -31.85
C LEU A 436 -14.99 8.38 -32.83
N ARG A 437 -15.38 8.62 -34.10
CA ARG A 437 -15.30 7.64 -35.18
C ARG A 437 -14.06 7.92 -36.06
N MET A 438 -12.94 7.24 -35.78
CA MET A 438 -11.66 7.43 -36.50
C MET A 438 -11.77 7.21 -38.03
N ASN A 439 -12.69 6.36 -38.48
CA ASN A 439 -12.86 6.05 -39.90
C ASN A 439 -13.41 7.24 -40.70
N GLU A 440 -14.23 8.07 -40.07
CA GLU A 440 -14.80 9.28 -40.67
C GLU A 440 -13.73 10.36 -40.75
N HIS A 441 -12.89 10.45 -39.71
CA HIS A 441 -11.79 11.41 -39.63
C HIS A 441 -10.67 11.15 -40.65
N ASN A 442 -10.15 9.92 -40.75
CA ASN A 442 -9.01 9.63 -41.63
C ASN A 442 -9.33 9.72 -43.13
N ARG A 443 -10.63 9.71 -43.52
CA ARG A 443 -11.04 9.86 -44.92
C ARG A 443 -10.90 11.29 -45.44
N GLY A 444 -10.87 12.30 -44.57
CA GLY A 444 -10.61 13.70 -44.94
C GLY A 444 -9.12 14.02 -45.17
N HIS A 445 -8.22 13.21 -44.61
CA HIS A 445 -6.76 13.47 -44.63
C HIS A 445 -5.94 12.20 -44.87
N PRO A 446 -5.80 11.75 -46.13
CA PRO A 446 -5.01 10.56 -46.48
C PRO A 446 -3.52 10.67 -46.10
N GLU A 447 -3.00 11.88 -45.87
CA GLU A 447 -1.61 12.13 -45.43
C GLU A 447 -1.33 11.74 -43.96
N ILE A 448 -2.37 11.46 -43.16
CA ILE A 448 -2.25 11.09 -41.73
C ILE A 448 -1.98 9.58 -41.55
N CYS A 449 -2.13 8.77 -42.60
CA CYS A 449 -2.08 7.31 -42.55
C CYS A 449 -0.70 6.68 -42.81
N ALA A 450 0.40 7.45 -42.77
CA ALA A 450 1.76 6.93 -42.97
C ALA A 450 2.59 6.94 -41.68
#